data_AF-A0A151UEA3-F1
#
_entry.id   AF-A0A151UEA3-F1
#
_cell.length_a   1.000
_cell.length_b   1.000
_cell.length_c   1.000
_cell.angle_alpha   90.00
_cell.angle_beta   90.00
_cell.angle_gamma   90.00
#
_symmetry.space_group_name_H-M   'P 1'
#
loop_
_entity.id
_entity.type
_entity.pdbx_description
1 polymer ?
#
loop_
_entity_poly.entity_id
_entity_poly.type
_entity_poly.pdbx_seq_one_letter_code
_entity_poly.pdbx_strand_id
1 'polypeptide(L)'
;FVQSRNSLVQNNIRIITGRVKCKKCEIMLDLEEKVSTLREVVDRERETLPDRAPRAWINSEFPKYSQCRKENNIKLILKDKKAINWLFLLLSQLLNSCTIDQLKYFCKHTNNRPTGAKDHLHYLTYMSLLKQLVPEWFA
;
A
#
# COMPACT_ATOMS: atom_id res chain seq x y z
N PHE A 1 5.81 7.74 9.76
CA PHE A 1 5.14 6.43 9.56
C PHE A 1 3.64 6.64 9.58
N VAL A 2 2.85 5.66 9.11
CA VAL A 2 1.43 5.83 8.74
C VAL A 2 0.58 6.05 9.99
N GLN A 3 -0.33 7.03 9.95
CA GLN A 3 -1.31 7.27 11.02
C GLN A 3 -2.45 6.24 10.94
N SER A 4 -3.04 5.90 12.07
CA SER A 4 -4.22 5.02 12.09
C SER A 4 -5.42 5.69 11.43
N ARG A 5 -6.34 4.87 10.91
CA ARG A 5 -7.60 5.28 10.31
C ARG A 5 -8.38 6.20 11.24
N ASN A 6 -8.51 5.80 12.51
CA ASN A 6 -9.22 6.60 13.52
C ASN A 6 -8.58 7.99 13.68
N SER A 7 -7.24 8.04 13.71
CA SER A 7 -6.51 9.31 13.79
C SER A 7 -6.73 10.17 12.54
N LEU A 8 -6.68 9.59 11.35
CA LEU A 8 -6.94 10.31 10.09
C LEU A 8 -8.36 10.87 10.04
N VAL A 9 -9.36 10.07 10.40
CA VAL A 9 -10.78 10.48 10.41
C VAL A 9 -11.03 11.58 11.45
N GLN A 10 -10.46 11.47 12.65
CA GLN A 10 -10.56 12.50 13.70
C GLN A 10 -9.96 13.83 13.25
N ASN A 11 -8.89 13.80 12.44
CA ASN A 11 -8.27 14.99 11.86
C ASN A 11 -8.94 15.44 10.55
N ASN A 12 -10.11 14.88 10.21
CA ASN A 12 -10.86 15.15 8.99
C ASN A 12 -10.07 14.89 7.68
N ILE A 13 -9.10 13.99 7.73
CA ILE A 13 -8.33 13.53 6.56
C ILE A 13 -9.09 12.36 5.93
N ARG A 14 -9.94 12.68 4.95
CA ARG A 14 -10.74 11.67 4.22
C ARG A 14 -10.20 11.31 2.85
N ILE A 15 -9.40 12.20 2.26
CA ILE A 15 -8.83 12.01 0.93
C ILE A 15 -7.32 11.86 1.04
N ILE A 16 -6.80 10.74 0.53
CA ILE A 16 -5.37 10.50 0.43
C ILE A 16 -4.93 10.76 -1.01
N THR A 17 -3.93 11.63 -1.17
CA THR A 17 -3.39 11.97 -2.48
C THR A 17 -2.01 11.35 -2.73
N GLY A 18 -1.73 11.03 -3.98
CA GLY A 18 -0.44 10.52 -4.39
C GLY A 18 -0.14 10.81 -5.86
N ARG A 19 1.14 11.06 -6.16
CA ARG A 19 1.61 11.38 -7.51
C ARG A 19 2.18 10.16 -8.19
N VAL A 20 1.70 9.88 -9.40
CA VAL A 20 2.20 8.82 -10.28
C VAL A 20 2.96 9.42 -11.47
N LYS A 21 3.88 8.67 -12.10
CA LYS A 21 4.76 9.17 -13.20
C LYS A 21 4.02 9.38 -14.53
N CYS A 22 2.72 9.12 -14.62
CA CYS A 22 1.88 9.74 -15.63
C CYS A 22 1.94 11.25 -15.31
N LYS A 23 2.86 11.98 -15.98
CA LYS A 23 3.52 13.24 -15.55
C LYS A 23 2.62 14.40 -15.05
N LYS A 24 1.29 14.26 -15.01
CA LYS A 24 0.32 15.26 -14.58
C LYS A 24 -0.84 14.72 -13.72
N CYS A 25 -0.85 13.44 -13.34
CA CYS A 25 -1.99 12.86 -12.62
C CYS A 25 -1.69 12.74 -11.13
N GLU A 26 -2.36 13.58 -10.35
CA GLU A 26 -2.54 13.40 -8.92
C GLU A 26 -3.76 12.52 -8.72
N ILE A 27 -3.58 11.42 -7.98
CA ILE A 27 -4.65 10.48 -7.70
C ILE A 27 -5.18 10.81 -6.31
N MET A 28 -6.51 10.94 -6.22
CA MET A 28 -7.24 11.11 -4.97
C MET A 28 -7.93 9.79 -4.65
N LEU A 29 -7.77 9.31 -3.42
CA LEU A 29 -8.40 8.10 -2.90
C LEU A 29 -9.26 8.47 -1.71
N ASP A 30 -10.51 8.02 -1.70
CA ASP A 30 -11.32 8.06 -0.50
C ASP A 30 -10.80 7.01 0.49
N LEU A 31 -10.48 7.46 1.70
CA LEU A 31 -9.89 6.63 2.75
C LEU A 31 -10.82 5.49 3.15
N GLU A 32 -12.11 5.77 3.37
CA GLU A 32 -13.08 4.80 3.87
C GLU A 32 -13.43 3.77 2.80
N GLU A 33 -13.64 4.22 1.55
CA GLU A 33 -13.88 3.34 0.41
C GLU A 33 -12.73 2.34 0.24
N LYS A 34 -11.48 2.83 0.23
CA LYS A 34 -10.30 1.98 0.03
C LYS A 34 -10.01 1.09 1.22
N VAL A 35 -10.25 1.54 2.44
CA VAL A 35 -10.15 0.68 3.63
C VAL A 35 -11.19 -0.45 3.57
N SER A 36 -12.41 -0.18 3.13
CA SER A 36 -13.44 -1.20 2.95
C SER A 36 -13.02 -2.25 1.92
N THR A 37 -12.53 -1.83 0.75
CA THR A 37 -12.00 -2.76 -0.26
C THR A 37 -10.83 -3.58 0.28
N LEU A 38 -9.91 -2.96 1.03
CA LEU A 38 -8.80 -3.68 1.65
C LEU A 38 -9.30 -4.73 2.66
N ARG A 39 -10.35 -4.42 3.42
CA ARG A 39 -10.94 -5.36 4.39
C ARG A 39 -11.45 -6.62 3.71
N GLU A 40 -12.21 -6.48 2.63
CA GLU A 40 -12.72 -7.62 1.85
C GLU A 40 -11.58 -8.51 1.33
N VAL A 41 -10.50 -7.89 0.86
CA VAL A 41 -9.32 -8.60 0.35
C VAL A 41 -8.54 -9.27 1.49
N VAL A 42 -8.47 -8.67 2.67
CA VAL A 42 -7.84 -9.28 3.85
C VAL A 42 -8.68 -10.45 4.36
N ASP A 43 -9.98 -10.27 4.51
CA ASP A 43 -10.90 -11.32 5.01
C ASP A 43 -10.93 -12.53 4.09
N ARG A 44 -10.93 -12.32 2.76
CA ARG A 44 -10.86 -13.42 1.77
C ARG A 44 -9.57 -14.22 1.83
N GLU A 45 -8.44 -13.55 2.09
CA GLU A 45 -7.11 -14.18 2.06
C GLU A 45 -6.59 -14.54 3.47
N ARG A 46 -7.39 -14.31 4.52
CA ARG A 46 -7.03 -14.58 5.91
C ARG A 46 -6.77 -16.07 6.16
N GLU A 47 -7.42 -16.95 5.40
CA GLU A 47 -7.24 -18.39 5.48
C GLU A 47 -6.06 -18.92 4.68
N THR A 48 -5.50 -18.14 3.74
CA THR A 48 -4.54 -18.67 2.75
C THR A 48 -3.07 -18.52 3.11
N LEU A 49 -2.61 -17.63 4.00
CA LEU A 49 -1.15 -17.43 4.19
C LEU A 49 -0.66 -16.99 5.58
N PRO A 50 0.11 -17.83 6.30
CA PRO A 50 0.94 -17.41 7.43
C PRO A 50 2.18 -16.57 7.03
N ASP A 51 2.78 -16.78 5.85
CA ASP A 51 4.15 -16.31 5.58
C ASP A 51 4.40 -15.61 4.21
N ARG A 52 3.39 -15.46 3.35
CA ARG A 52 3.56 -14.82 2.02
C ARG A 52 2.40 -13.88 1.69
N ALA A 53 2.64 -12.91 0.81
CA ALA A 53 1.59 -12.06 0.29
C ALA A 53 0.79 -12.84 -0.78
N PRO A 54 -0.54 -12.95 -0.64
CA PRO A 54 -1.39 -13.53 -1.66
C PRO A 54 -1.19 -12.85 -3.02
N ARG A 55 -1.34 -13.63 -4.09
CA ARG A 55 -1.29 -13.06 -5.45
C ARG A 55 -2.32 -11.97 -5.65
N ALA A 56 -3.46 -12.02 -4.97
CA ALA A 56 -4.47 -10.96 -5.00
C ALA A 56 -3.95 -9.61 -4.43
N TRP A 57 -3.05 -9.64 -3.44
CA TRP A 57 -2.43 -8.44 -2.88
C TRP A 57 -1.31 -7.90 -3.80
N ILE A 58 -0.69 -8.80 -4.57
CA ILE A 58 0.41 -8.48 -5.49
C ILE A 58 -0.13 -8.03 -6.86
N ASN A 59 -1.22 -8.63 -7.32
CA ASN A 59 -1.83 -8.44 -8.64
C ASN A 59 -3.21 -7.82 -8.51
N SER A 60 -3.32 -6.75 -7.73
CA SER A 60 -4.49 -5.90 -7.87
C SER A 60 -4.46 -5.28 -9.25
N GLU A 61 -5.51 -5.50 -10.04
CA GLU A 61 -5.71 -4.75 -11.26
C GLU A 61 -5.67 -3.27 -10.87
N PHE A 62 -4.78 -2.52 -11.52
CA PHE A 62 -4.76 -1.07 -11.39
C PHE A 62 -6.21 -0.58 -11.47
N PRO A 63 -6.66 0.29 -10.54
CA PRO A 63 -7.92 0.98 -10.77
C PRO A 63 -7.85 1.50 -12.19
N LYS A 64 -8.84 1.14 -13.03
CA LYS A 64 -8.92 1.59 -14.42
C LYS A 64 -9.05 3.12 -14.37
N TYR A 65 -7.91 3.79 -14.24
CA TYR A 65 -7.86 5.23 -14.11
C TYR A 65 -8.17 5.76 -15.49
N SER A 66 -9.42 6.16 -15.68
CA SER A 66 -9.97 6.75 -16.91
C SER A 66 -9.11 7.88 -17.48
N GLN A 67 -8.26 8.50 -16.66
CA GLN A 67 -7.40 9.62 -17.00
C GLN A 67 -6.00 9.25 -17.54
N CYS A 68 -5.50 8.02 -17.34
CA CYS A 68 -4.23 7.56 -17.93
C CYS A 68 -4.49 6.31 -18.80
N ARG A 69 -4.91 6.51 -20.05
CA ARG A 69 -5.17 5.50 -21.10
C ARG A 69 -3.99 4.57 -21.47
N LYS A 70 -2.92 4.52 -20.68
CA LYS A 70 -1.81 3.59 -20.87
C LYS A 70 -1.67 2.75 -19.59
N GLU A 71 -2.55 1.75 -19.49
CA GLU A 71 -2.69 0.81 -18.37
C GLU A 71 -1.37 0.16 -17.90
N ASN A 72 -0.34 0.13 -18.75
CA ASN A 72 0.90 -0.63 -18.50
C ASN A 72 2.12 0.20 -18.06
N ASN A 73 2.00 1.51 -17.83
CA ASN A 73 3.17 2.36 -17.57
C ASN A 73 3.05 3.32 -16.36
N ILE A 74 2.24 2.95 -15.36
CA ILE A 74 2.23 3.67 -14.08
C ILE A 74 3.50 3.26 -13.32
N LYS A 75 4.59 4.01 -13.54
CA LYS A 75 5.75 3.99 -12.65
C LYS A 75 5.46 4.99 -11.53
N LEU A 76 5.70 4.64 -10.27
CA LEU A 76 5.65 5.63 -9.21
C LEU A 76 6.90 6.52 -9.27
N ILE A 77 6.77 7.79 -8.90
CA ILE A 77 7.93 8.68 -8.73
C ILE A 77 8.53 8.41 -7.34
N LEU A 78 9.15 7.25 -7.16
CA LEU A 78 9.80 6.87 -5.89
C LEU A 78 11.30 7.11 -5.95
N LYS A 79 11.73 8.33 -6.34
CA LYS A 79 13.17 8.66 -6.41
C LYS A 79 13.80 8.77 -5.02
N ASP A 80 13.04 9.25 -4.03
CA ASP A 80 13.50 9.36 -2.65
C ASP A 80 12.71 8.38 -1.76
N LYS A 81 13.44 7.49 -1.07
CA LYS A 81 12.86 6.50 -0.14
C LYS A 81 12.20 7.14 1.08
N LYS A 82 12.62 8.36 1.45
CA LYS A 82 12.06 9.13 2.58
C LYS A 82 10.73 9.81 2.25
N ALA A 83 10.51 10.14 0.98
CA ALA A 83 9.31 10.83 0.51
C ALA A 83 8.19 9.87 0.06
N ILE A 84 8.35 8.57 0.28
CA ILE A 84 7.35 7.57 -0.12
C ILE A 84 6.11 7.72 0.76
N ASN A 85 4.98 8.03 0.13
CA ASN A 85 3.67 7.98 0.79
C ASN A 85 3.18 6.53 0.85
N TRP A 86 3.62 5.80 1.88
CA TRP A 86 3.29 4.39 2.07
C TRP A 86 1.80 4.12 2.24
N LEU A 87 1.05 5.07 2.83
CA LEU A 87 -0.41 4.97 2.96
C LEU A 87 -1.07 4.98 1.58
N PHE A 88 -0.68 5.93 0.72
CA PHE A 88 -1.18 5.97 -0.65
C PHE A 88 -0.87 4.68 -1.40
N LEU A 89 0.34 4.12 -1.26
CA LEU A 89 0.72 2.86 -1.92
C LEU A 89 -0.10 1.67 -1.46
N LEU A 90 -0.42 1.60 -0.16
CA LEU A 90 -1.30 0.57 0.39
C LEU A 90 -2.71 0.70 -0.18
N LEU A 91 -3.33 1.89 -0.08
CA LEU A 91 -4.72 2.13 -0.49
C LEU A 91 -4.94 2.02 -2.01
N SER A 92 -3.92 2.37 -2.80
CA SER A 92 -3.94 2.21 -4.26
C SER A 92 -3.54 0.79 -4.71
N GLN A 93 -3.13 -0.08 -3.79
CA GLN A 93 -2.61 -1.42 -4.08
C GLN A 93 -1.38 -1.41 -5.01
N LEU A 94 -0.60 -0.33 -4.96
CA LEU A 94 0.60 -0.11 -5.78
C LEU A 94 1.91 -0.56 -5.11
N LEU A 95 1.83 -1.28 -3.99
CA LEU A 95 3.01 -1.80 -3.30
C LEU A 95 3.86 -2.72 -4.19
N ASN A 96 3.24 -3.43 -5.14
CA ASN A 96 3.92 -4.31 -6.11
C ASN A 96 4.97 -3.60 -6.97
N SER A 97 4.77 -2.30 -7.21
CA SER A 97 5.63 -1.46 -8.03
C SER A 97 6.84 -0.92 -7.27
N CYS A 98 6.92 -1.18 -5.97
CA CYS A 98 8.11 -0.91 -5.18
C CYS A 98 9.28 -1.80 -5.60
N THR A 99 10.48 -1.23 -5.58
CA THR A 99 11.74 -1.96 -5.72
C THR A 99 12.08 -2.69 -4.42
N ILE A 100 12.89 -3.76 -4.52
CA ILE A 100 13.38 -4.50 -3.35
C ILE A 100 14.06 -3.55 -2.34
N ASP A 101 14.83 -2.57 -2.84
CA ASP A 101 15.55 -1.61 -2.02
C ASP A 101 14.65 -0.63 -1.25
N GLN A 102 13.46 -0.34 -1.76
CA GLN A 102 12.46 0.46 -1.06
C GLN A 102 11.76 -0.37 0.02
N LEU A 103 11.44 -1.63 -0.28
CA LEU A 103 10.84 -2.55 0.69
C LEU A 103 11.79 -2.86 1.84
N LYS A 104 13.08 -3.12 1.53
CA LYS A 104 14.14 -3.29 2.54
C LYS A 104 14.30 -2.05 3.41
N TYR A 105 14.24 -0.86 2.79
CA TYR A 105 14.28 0.40 3.53
C TYR A 105 13.10 0.52 4.50
N PHE A 106 11.88 0.23 4.04
CA PHE A 106 10.71 0.22 4.91
C PHE A 106 10.86 -0.76 6.07
N CYS A 107 11.18 -2.02 5.78
CA CYS A 107 11.35 -3.08 6.79
C CYS A 107 12.37 -2.68 7.86
N LYS A 108 13.51 -2.12 7.46
CA LYS A 108 14.55 -1.63 8.39
C LYS A 108 14.02 -0.59 9.39
N HIS A 109 13.06 0.24 8.99
CA HIS A 109 12.51 1.29 9.84
C HIS A 109 11.20 0.91 10.55
N THR A 110 10.62 -0.25 10.24
CA THR A 110 9.48 -0.83 10.95
C THR A 110 9.85 -2.02 11.82
N ASN A 111 11.14 -2.14 12.15
CA ASN A 111 11.73 -3.22 12.96
C ASN A 111 11.49 -4.63 12.40
N ASN A 112 11.31 -4.74 11.08
CA ASN A 112 11.22 -6.02 10.37
C ASN A 112 12.60 -6.37 9.80
N ARG A 113 12.99 -7.65 9.88
CA ARG A 113 14.25 -8.11 9.27
C ARG A 113 14.15 -7.97 7.74
N PRO A 114 15.04 -7.22 7.07
CA PRO A 114 14.96 -6.99 5.62
C PRO A 114 15.49 -8.17 4.78
N THR A 115 15.37 -9.40 5.31
CA THR A 115 15.87 -10.65 4.73
C THR A 115 14.73 -11.44 4.11
N GLY A 116 14.85 -11.76 2.83
CA GLY A 116 13.87 -12.56 2.11
C GLY A 116 13.79 -12.22 0.64
N ALA A 117 13.06 -13.04 -0.11
CA ALA A 117 12.66 -12.74 -1.48
C ALA A 117 11.72 -11.51 -1.52
N LYS A 118 11.54 -10.92 -2.71
CA LYS A 118 10.69 -9.74 -2.90
C LYS A 118 9.27 -9.95 -2.34
N ASP A 119 8.70 -11.14 -2.53
CA ASP A 119 7.35 -11.48 -2.07
C ASP A 119 7.23 -11.48 -0.53
N HIS A 120 8.27 -11.92 0.16
CA HIS A 120 8.33 -11.88 1.63
C HIS A 120 8.44 -10.43 2.12
N LEU A 121 9.26 -9.59 1.47
CA LEU A 121 9.36 -8.17 1.80
C LEU A 121 8.06 -7.40 1.52
N HIS A 122 7.33 -7.75 0.45
CA HIS A 122 6.00 -7.21 0.20
C HIS A 122 5.03 -7.57 1.32
N TYR A 123 5.00 -8.85 1.73
CA TYR A 123 4.15 -9.30 2.82
C TYR A 123 4.42 -8.54 4.11
N LEU A 124 5.68 -8.47 4.54
CA LEU A 124 6.08 -7.74 5.74
C LEU A 124 5.69 -6.26 5.67
N THR A 125 5.91 -5.63 4.52
CA THR A 125 5.54 -4.23 4.29
C THR A 125 4.02 -4.05 4.39
N TYR A 126 3.25 -4.89 3.71
CA TYR A 126 1.79 -4.84 3.70
C TYR A 126 1.21 -5.02 5.10
N MET A 127 1.62 -6.09 5.81
CA MET A 127 1.13 -6.38 7.16
C MET A 127 1.52 -5.29 8.16
N SER A 128 2.75 -4.78 8.07
CA SER A 128 3.20 -3.68 8.94
C SER A 128 2.42 -2.39 8.70
N LEU A 129 2.03 -2.09 7.45
CA LEU A 129 1.19 -0.95 7.12
C LEU A 129 -0.26 -1.14 7.59
N LEU A 130 -0.83 -2.34 7.41
CA LEU A 130 -2.17 -2.64 7.91
C LEU A 130 -2.26 -2.53 9.43
N LYS A 131 -1.29 -3.09 10.16
CA LYS A 131 -1.24 -2.97 11.63
C LYS A 131 -1.12 -1.51 12.11
N GLN A 132 -0.52 -0.63 11.32
CA GLN A 132 -0.46 0.81 11.62
C GLN A 132 -1.78 1.52 11.29
N LEU A 133 -2.39 1.21 10.13
CA LEU A 133 -3.58 1.87 9.64
C LEU A 133 -4.85 1.42 10.39
N VAL A 134 -5.01 0.11 10.60
CA VAL A 134 -6.21 -0.52 11.16
C VAL A 134 -5.80 -1.55 12.22
N PRO A 135 -5.20 -1.10 13.35
CA PRO A 135 -4.79 -2.00 14.43
C PRO A 135 -5.94 -2.86 14.96
N GLU A 136 -7.18 -2.36 14.89
CA GLU A 136 -8.40 -3.05 15.33
C GLU A 136 -8.73 -4.32 14.54
N TRP A 137 -8.12 -4.56 13.37
CA TRP A 137 -8.29 -5.83 12.63
C TRP A 137 -7.47 -6.99 13.20
N PHE A 138 -6.49 -6.69 14.05
CA PHE A 138 -5.52 -7.66 14.58
C PHE A 138 -5.51 -7.74 16.11
N ALA A 139 -6.43 -7.04 16.77
CA ALA A 139 -6.67 -7.09 18.21
C ALA A 139 -7.64 -8.23 18.53
#